data_AF-A0A7C4LZU1-F1
#
_entry.id   AF-A0A7C4LZU1-F1
#
_cell.length_a   1.000
_cell.length_b   1.000
_cell.length_c   1.000
_cell.angle_alpha   90.00
_cell.angle_beta   90.00
_cell.angle_gamma   90.00
#
_symmetry.space_group_name_H-M   'P 1'
#
loop_
_entity.id
_entity.type
_entity.pdbx_description
1 polymer ?
#
loop_
_entity_poly.entity_id
_entity_poly.type
_entity_poly.pdbx_seq_one_letter_code
_entity_poly.pdbx_strand_id
1 'polypeptide(L)'
;MNPTWISQFIDDELDLDEKEQFLRAVQASREYAAEALALLEQEKWLRAEPRQAALPELRVAEPFRFRLRRWMAPLAAFAAGAAAAAALWFFLIPLPAGEALRPHRFVLYQPEAARVEITGSFTGWRSLPMRRAGGAGYWEITLELPPGEHRFSYIVEGGRRLADPTVALREQDDFGGENSILEVTFSS
;
A
#
# COMPACT_ATOMS: atom_id res chain seq x y z
N MET A 1 27.87 2.65 -15.31
CA MET A 1 26.44 2.91 -15.55
C MET A 1 25.76 2.88 -14.21
N ASN A 2 24.92 3.87 -13.91
CA ASN A 2 24.19 3.87 -12.64
C ASN A 2 22.92 3.00 -12.81
N PRO A 3 22.81 1.87 -12.09
CA PRO A 3 21.65 0.98 -12.24
C PRO A 3 20.35 1.60 -11.69
N THR A 4 20.42 2.59 -10.79
CA THR A 4 19.21 3.18 -10.19
C THR A 4 18.50 4.16 -11.12
N TRP A 5 19.20 4.72 -12.12
CA TRP A 5 18.62 5.71 -13.03
C TRP A 5 17.45 5.16 -13.86
N ILE A 6 17.42 3.86 -14.15
CA ILE A 6 16.29 3.27 -14.88
C ILE A 6 15.01 3.35 -14.04
N SER A 7 15.07 2.99 -12.76
CA SER A 7 13.92 3.07 -11.84
C SER A 7 13.50 4.52 -11.65
N GLN A 8 14.45 5.40 -11.31
CA GLN A 8 14.18 6.82 -11.08
C GLN A 8 13.61 7.52 -12.31
N PHE A 9 14.00 7.09 -13.53
CA PHE A 9 13.41 7.59 -14.76
C PHE A 9 11.96 7.12 -14.96
N ILE A 10 11.64 5.88 -14.61
CA ILE A 10 10.28 5.30 -14.70
C ILE A 10 9.34 5.97 -13.68
N ASP A 11 9.88 6.34 -12.52
CA ASP A 11 9.15 6.95 -11.40
C ASP A 11 9.08 8.49 -11.50
N ASP A 12 9.66 9.10 -12.55
CA ASP A 12 9.75 10.55 -12.81
C ASP A 12 10.52 11.35 -11.73
N GLU A 13 11.45 10.70 -11.04
CA GLU A 13 12.28 11.29 -9.97
C GLU A 13 13.54 12.00 -10.48
N LEU A 14 13.94 11.79 -11.74
CA LEU A 14 15.15 12.41 -12.31
C LEU A 14 14.93 13.88 -12.70
N ASP A 15 15.90 14.71 -12.36
CA ASP A 15 15.98 16.10 -12.85
C ASP A 15 16.39 16.18 -14.34
N LEU A 16 16.45 17.39 -14.91
CA LEU A 16 16.74 17.56 -16.34
C LEU A 16 18.18 17.17 -16.73
N ASP A 17 19.16 17.43 -15.87
CA ASP A 17 20.56 17.12 -16.13
C ASP A 17 20.80 15.60 -16.01
N GLU A 18 20.12 14.96 -15.06
CA GLU A 18 20.12 13.52 -14.88
C GLU A 18 19.40 12.80 -16.02
N LYS A 19 18.27 13.34 -16.49
CA LYS A 19 17.57 12.84 -17.70
C LYS A 19 18.48 12.92 -18.93
N GLU A 20 19.28 13.97 -19.09
CA GLU A 20 20.25 14.05 -20.19
C GLU A 20 21.31 12.93 -20.07
N GLN A 21 21.87 12.73 -18.88
CA GLN A 21 22.88 11.70 -18.64
C GLN A 21 22.32 10.29 -18.82
N PHE A 22 21.09 10.03 -18.39
CA PHE A 22 20.37 8.80 -18.62
C PHE A 22 20.23 8.50 -20.12
N LEU A 23 19.77 9.48 -20.91
CA LEU A 23 19.64 9.31 -22.36
C LEU A 23 20.98 9.04 -23.05
N ARG A 24 22.05 9.71 -22.61
CA ARG A 24 23.41 9.43 -23.10
C ARG A 24 23.86 8.01 -22.75
N ALA A 25 23.55 7.52 -21.54
CA ALA A 25 23.87 6.16 -21.12
C ALA A 25 23.10 5.09 -21.92
N VAL A 26 21.82 5.32 -22.19
CA VAL A 26 20.99 4.46 -23.06
C VAL A 26 21.53 4.40 -24.48
N GLN A 27 21.99 5.53 -25.04
CA GLN A 27 22.62 5.55 -26.37
C GLN A 27 23.97 4.83 -26.39
N ALA A 28 24.73 4.88 -25.30
CA ALA A 28 26.07 4.29 -25.21
C ALA A 28 26.07 2.76 -25.06
N SER A 29 25.00 2.15 -24.53
CA SER A 29 24.91 0.69 -24.33
C SER A 29 23.56 0.11 -24.74
N ARG A 30 23.61 -0.88 -25.63
CA ARG A 30 22.45 -1.68 -26.01
C ARG A 30 21.90 -2.53 -24.87
N GLU A 31 22.76 -3.00 -23.97
CA GLU A 31 22.35 -3.83 -22.83
C GLU A 31 21.55 -3.00 -21.84
N TYR A 32 22.03 -1.79 -21.52
CA TYR A 32 21.36 -0.85 -20.65
C TYR A 32 20.03 -0.35 -21.26
N ALA A 33 19.99 -0.13 -22.57
CA ALA A 33 18.76 0.18 -23.28
C ALA A 33 17.73 -0.96 -23.22
N ALA A 34 18.17 -2.23 -23.33
CA ALA A 34 17.29 -3.39 -23.24
C ALA A 34 16.71 -3.55 -21.82
N GLU A 35 17.52 -3.31 -20.79
CA GLU A 35 17.09 -3.31 -19.39
C GLU A 35 16.05 -2.22 -19.12
N ALA A 36 16.30 -0.99 -19.59
CA ALA A 36 15.36 0.12 -19.47
C ALA A 36 14.00 -0.18 -20.13
N LEU A 37 14.02 -0.79 -21.32
CA LEU A 37 12.80 -1.21 -22.00
C LEU A 37 12.07 -2.34 -21.25
N ALA A 38 12.79 -3.32 -20.70
CA ALA A 38 12.19 -4.41 -19.96
C ALA A 38 11.44 -3.92 -18.71
N LEU A 39 12.05 -2.99 -17.97
CA LEU A 39 11.43 -2.40 -16.78
C LEU A 39 10.22 -1.50 -17.13
N LEU A 40 10.29 -0.75 -18.24
CA LEU A 40 9.14 0.00 -18.75
C LEU A 40 7.97 -0.91 -19.15
N GLU A 41 8.22 -2.08 -19.75
CA GLU A 41 7.17 -3.04 -20.09
C GLU A 41 6.55 -3.69 -18.83
N GLN A 42 7.37 -3.99 -17.82
CA GLN A 42 6.88 -4.46 -16.53
C GLN A 42 5.95 -3.42 -15.89
N GLU A 43 6.34 -2.15 -15.85
CA GLU A 43 5.54 -1.08 -15.27
C GLU A 43 4.23 -0.86 -16.05
N LYS A 44 4.26 -0.93 -17.39
CA LYS A 44 3.04 -0.91 -18.22
C LYS A 44 2.10 -2.07 -17.89
N TRP A 45 2.63 -3.27 -17.60
CA TRP A 45 1.81 -4.42 -17.22
C TRP A 45 1.18 -4.24 -15.84
N LEU A 46 1.91 -3.66 -14.89
CA LEU A 46 1.39 -3.35 -13.55
C LEU A 46 0.33 -2.23 -13.58
N ARG A 47 0.53 -1.20 -14.42
CA ARG A 47 -0.41 -0.08 -14.60
C ARG A 47 -1.55 -0.39 -15.55
N ALA A 48 -1.50 -1.50 -16.28
CA ALA A 48 -2.63 -2.01 -17.03
C ALA A 48 -3.68 -2.52 -16.02
N GLU A 49 -4.51 -1.60 -15.50
CA GLU A 49 -5.72 -1.99 -14.79
C GLU A 49 -6.47 -3.03 -15.64
N PRO A 50 -7.01 -4.09 -15.03
CA PRO A 50 -7.93 -4.96 -15.75
C PRO A 50 -9.13 -4.08 -16.10
N ARG A 51 -9.27 -3.71 -17.39
CA ARG A 51 -10.59 -3.34 -17.92
C ARG A 51 -11.52 -4.40 -17.39
N GLN A 52 -12.44 -4.03 -16.51
CA GLN A 52 -13.36 -4.93 -15.82
C GLN A 52 -13.88 -5.96 -16.81
N ALA A 53 -13.21 -7.11 -16.88
CA ALA A 53 -13.76 -8.28 -17.51
C ALA A 53 -14.84 -8.63 -16.51
N ALA A 54 -16.09 -8.32 -16.86
CA ALA A 54 -17.26 -8.69 -16.07
C ALA A 54 -17.01 -10.12 -15.58
N LEU A 55 -16.81 -10.28 -14.28
CA LEU A 55 -16.54 -11.58 -13.68
C LEU A 55 -17.65 -12.50 -14.18
N PRO A 56 -17.38 -13.55 -14.97
CA PRO A 56 -18.42 -14.51 -15.25
C PRO A 56 -18.87 -15.07 -13.90
N GLU A 57 -20.17 -15.07 -13.63
CA GLU A 57 -20.71 -15.61 -12.38
C GLU A 57 -20.09 -16.98 -12.14
N LEU A 58 -19.25 -17.08 -11.12
CA LEU A 58 -18.64 -18.33 -10.68
C LEU A 58 -19.77 -19.23 -10.17
N ARG A 59 -20.37 -20.00 -11.08
CA ARG A 59 -21.17 -21.16 -10.72
C ARG A 59 -20.23 -22.17 -10.09
N VAL A 60 -20.28 -22.25 -8.76
CA VAL A 60 -19.59 -23.26 -7.98
C VAL A 60 -20.09 -24.63 -8.44
N ALA A 61 -19.25 -25.35 -9.17
CA ALA A 61 -19.49 -26.75 -9.50
C ALA A 61 -19.19 -27.61 -8.25
N GLU A 62 -20.14 -28.46 -7.89
CA GLU A 62 -20.15 -29.39 -6.75
C GLU A 62 -18.82 -30.18 -6.57
N PRO A 63 -18.44 -30.51 -5.31
CA PRO A 63 -17.19 -31.18 -5.02
C PRO A 63 -17.19 -32.64 -5.51
N PHE A 64 -16.32 -32.94 -6.46
CA PHE A 64 -16.14 -34.26 -7.05
C PHE A 64 -15.42 -35.21 -6.08
N ARG A 65 -16.13 -36.24 -5.60
CA ARG A 65 -15.61 -37.33 -4.77
C ARG A 65 -14.77 -38.30 -5.60
N PHE A 66 -13.44 -38.32 -5.44
CA PHE A 66 -12.59 -39.34 -6.06
C PHE A 66 -12.34 -40.52 -5.11
N ARG A 67 -12.80 -41.72 -5.49
CA ARG A 67 -12.36 -43.01 -4.94
C ARG A 67 -10.98 -43.33 -5.50
N LEU A 68 -9.93 -43.31 -4.69
CA LEU A 68 -8.60 -43.76 -5.11
C LEU A 68 -8.35 -45.20 -4.63
N ARG A 69 -8.68 -46.18 -5.47
CA ARG A 69 -8.29 -47.58 -5.29
C ARG A 69 -7.04 -47.86 -6.12
N ARG A 70 -5.94 -48.06 -5.38
CA ARG A 70 -4.84 -48.99 -5.65
C ARG A 70 -3.76 -48.57 -6.66
N TRP A 71 -2.77 -47.82 -6.16
CA TRP A 71 -1.34 -48.03 -6.43
C TRP A 71 -0.56 -47.85 -5.10
N MET A 72 -0.01 -48.93 -4.53
CA MET A 72 0.89 -48.95 -3.36
C MET A 72 2.32 -49.25 -3.86
N ALA A 73 3.34 -48.40 -3.60
CA ALA A 73 4.38 -48.44 -2.52
C ALA A 73 5.48 -49.53 -2.69
N PRO A 74 6.77 -49.36 -2.26
CA PRO A 74 7.22 -48.47 -1.16
C PRO A 74 8.60 -47.75 -1.29
N LEU A 75 8.73 -46.58 -0.67
CA LEU A 75 9.87 -46.29 0.22
C LEU A 75 9.29 -45.58 1.45
N ALA A 76 8.89 -46.40 2.42
CA ALA A 76 8.29 -45.96 3.66
C ALA A 76 9.39 -45.40 4.58
N ALA A 77 9.50 -44.06 4.69
CA ALA A 77 10.20 -43.43 5.82
C ALA A 77 9.95 -41.93 6.04
N PHE A 78 9.16 -41.19 5.25
CA PHE A 78 9.01 -39.72 5.47
C PHE A 78 7.59 -39.14 5.40
N ALA A 79 6.55 -39.97 5.46
CA ALA A 79 5.17 -39.46 5.44
C ALA A 79 4.60 -39.11 6.84
N ALA A 80 5.20 -39.59 7.93
CA ALA A 80 4.70 -39.31 9.28
C ALA A 80 5.17 -37.94 9.84
N GLY A 81 6.29 -37.40 9.36
CA GLY A 81 6.85 -36.14 9.86
C GLY A 81 6.18 -34.88 9.30
N ALA A 82 5.75 -34.90 8.03
CA ALA A 82 5.28 -33.69 7.35
C ALA A 82 3.92 -33.18 7.88
N ALA A 83 2.99 -34.07 8.24
CA ALA A 83 1.69 -33.65 8.80
C ALA A 83 1.81 -33.13 10.24
N ALA A 84 2.66 -33.75 11.06
CA ALA A 84 2.96 -33.26 12.40
C ALA A 84 3.72 -31.92 12.32
N ALA A 85 4.68 -31.76 11.42
CA ALA A 85 5.39 -30.51 11.21
C ALA A 85 4.46 -29.39 10.71
N ALA A 86 3.53 -29.67 9.79
CA ALA A 86 2.55 -28.68 9.33
C ALA A 86 1.54 -28.29 10.41
N ALA A 87 1.08 -29.26 11.23
CA ALA A 87 0.22 -28.99 12.37
C ALA A 87 0.96 -28.21 13.47
N LEU A 88 2.25 -28.51 13.71
CA LEU A 88 3.11 -27.78 14.62
C LEU A 88 3.41 -26.37 14.09
N TRP A 89 3.62 -26.21 12.78
CA TRP A 89 3.81 -24.91 12.11
C TRP A 89 2.54 -24.05 12.20
N PHE A 90 1.37 -24.66 12.07
CA PHE A 90 0.08 -23.98 12.22
C PHE A 90 -0.27 -23.69 13.70
N PHE A 91 0.28 -24.45 14.65
CA PHE A 91 0.14 -24.18 16.10
C PHE A 91 1.19 -23.22 16.66
N LEU A 92 2.37 -23.08 16.04
CA LEU A 92 3.44 -22.17 16.49
C LEU A 92 3.39 -20.78 15.85
N ILE A 93 2.67 -20.58 14.74
CA ILE A 93 2.40 -19.23 14.27
C ILE A 93 1.28 -18.67 15.15
N PRO A 94 1.54 -17.67 16.01
CA PRO A 94 0.43 -16.91 16.57
C PRO A 94 -0.33 -16.36 15.37
N LEU A 95 -1.60 -16.76 15.22
CA LEU A 95 -2.55 -15.99 14.43
C LEU A 95 -2.33 -14.54 14.86
N PRO A 96 -1.95 -13.62 13.95
CA PRO A 96 -1.76 -12.23 14.34
C PRO A 96 -3.05 -11.83 15.04
N ALA A 97 -2.97 -11.61 16.35
CA ALA A 97 -4.10 -11.12 17.12
C ALA A 97 -4.51 -9.86 16.38
N GLY A 98 -5.74 -9.85 15.83
CA GLY A 98 -6.21 -8.75 14.98
C GLY A 98 -5.78 -7.45 15.62
N GLU A 99 -5.00 -6.65 14.88
CA GLU A 99 -4.32 -5.48 15.42
C GLU A 99 -5.33 -4.69 16.25
N ALA A 100 -5.03 -4.48 17.53
CA ALA A 100 -5.97 -3.86 18.44
C ALA A 100 -6.20 -2.42 18.01
N LEU A 101 -7.29 -2.20 17.26
CA LEU A 101 -7.62 -0.90 16.72
C LEU A 101 -7.91 0.08 17.86
N ARG A 102 -7.44 1.32 17.69
CA ARG A 102 -7.64 2.41 18.64
C ARG A 102 -8.39 3.55 17.96
N PRO A 103 -9.48 4.05 18.57
CA PRO A 103 -10.14 5.24 18.07
C PRO A 103 -9.21 6.43 18.25
N HIS A 104 -8.84 7.05 17.12
CA HIS A 104 -8.10 8.30 17.08
C HIS A 104 -8.96 9.39 16.46
N ARG A 105 -9.12 10.51 17.18
CA ARG A 105 -9.90 11.65 16.72
C ARG A 105 -8.98 12.66 16.04
N PHE A 106 -9.13 12.80 14.74
CA PHE A 106 -8.49 13.83 13.94
C PHE A 106 -9.32 15.10 13.97
N VAL A 107 -8.67 16.26 14.13
CA VAL A 107 -9.32 17.56 14.22
C VAL A 107 -8.54 18.60 13.42
N LEU A 108 -9.23 19.35 12.56
CA LEU A 108 -8.64 20.45 11.79
C LEU A 108 -9.48 21.73 11.97
N TYR A 109 -8.83 22.86 12.23
CA TYR A 109 -9.48 24.17 12.20
C TYR A 109 -9.47 24.73 10.77
N GLN A 110 -10.63 24.75 10.13
CA GLN A 110 -10.81 25.39 8.84
C GLN A 110 -12.23 25.99 8.71
N PRO A 111 -12.44 27.23 9.23
CA PRO A 111 -13.77 27.84 9.28
C PRO A 111 -14.33 28.16 7.89
N GLU A 112 -13.46 28.55 6.95
CA GLU A 112 -13.82 29.00 5.60
C GLU A 112 -13.98 27.86 4.60
N ALA A 113 -13.45 26.67 4.90
CA ALA A 113 -13.63 25.49 4.06
C ALA A 113 -15.10 25.06 4.04
N ALA A 114 -15.62 24.69 2.88
CA ALA A 114 -16.89 24.02 2.66
C ALA A 114 -16.76 22.48 2.70
N ARG A 115 -15.58 21.94 2.37
CA ARG A 115 -15.29 20.50 2.41
C ARG A 115 -13.87 20.24 2.91
N VAL A 116 -13.76 19.34 3.88
CA VAL A 116 -12.48 18.83 4.38
C VAL A 116 -12.52 17.31 4.37
N GLU A 117 -11.45 16.70 3.90
CA GLU A 117 -11.25 15.26 3.85
C GLU A 117 -9.90 14.91 4.48
N ILE A 118 -9.77 13.67 4.95
CA ILE A 118 -8.50 13.11 5.41
C ILE A 118 -8.08 11.97 4.49
N THR A 119 -6.79 11.86 4.20
CA THR A 119 -6.19 10.73 3.49
C THR A 119 -4.95 10.27 4.25
N GLY A 120 -4.66 8.97 4.23
CA GLY A 120 -3.47 8.44 4.89
C GLY A 120 -3.31 6.93 4.74
N SER A 121 -2.21 6.42 5.26
CA SER A 121 -1.84 4.98 5.24
C SER A 121 -2.97 4.05 5.72
N PHE A 122 -3.66 4.41 6.80
CA PHE A 122 -4.78 3.66 7.38
C PHE A 122 -6.05 3.60 6.51
N THR A 123 -6.11 4.40 5.44
CA THR A 123 -7.18 4.37 4.42
C THR A 123 -6.71 3.83 3.07
N GLY A 124 -5.45 3.40 2.96
CA GLY A 124 -4.82 3.14 1.67
C GLY A 124 -4.81 4.38 0.77
N TRP A 125 -4.63 5.57 1.36
CA TRP A 125 -4.63 6.87 0.68
C TRP A 125 -5.95 7.28 0.02
N ARG A 126 -7.06 6.64 0.39
CA ARG A 126 -8.40 7.06 -0.04
C ARG A 126 -8.90 8.22 0.82
N SER A 127 -9.35 9.30 0.19
CA SER A 127 -9.96 10.45 0.87
C SER A 127 -11.26 10.07 1.59
N LEU A 128 -11.36 10.39 2.87
CA LEU A 128 -12.55 10.25 3.69
C LEU A 128 -13.07 11.62 4.12
N PRO A 129 -14.37 11.93 3.94
CA PRO A 129 -14.94 13.22 4.32
C PRO A 129 -15.01 13.38 5.85
N MET A 130 -14.58 14.54 6.34
CA MET A 130 -14.69 14.93 7.75
C MET A 130 -16.03 15.63 8.02
N ARG A 131 -16.47 15.61 9.27
CA ARG A 131 -17.71 16.29 9.71
C ARG A 131 -17.36 17.60 10.40
N ARG A 132 -18.21 18.62 10.28
CA ARG A 132 -18.06 19.84 11.09
C ARG A 132 -18.36 19.55 12.56
N ALA A 133 -17.43 19.92 13.44
CA ALA A 133 -17.59 19.87 14.88
C ALA A 133 -18.24 21.18 15.36
N GLY A 134 -19.58 21.23 15.33
CA GLY A 134 -20.35 22.39 15.76
C GLY A 134 -20.23 23.63 14.84
N GLY A 135 -20.39 24.83 15.40
CA GLY A 135 -20.39 26.11 14.67
C GLY A 135 -19.07 26.87 14.67
N ALA A 136 -18.01 26.31 15.25
CA ALA A 136 -16.75 27.01 15.51
C ALA A 136 -15.68 26.80 14.41
N GLY A 137 -16.04 26.25 13.24
CA GLY A 137 -15.09 26.10 12.12
C GLY A 137 -14.14 24.90 12.22
N TYR A 138 -14.36 23.99 13.17
CA TYR A 138 -13.59 22.76 13.30
C TYR A 138 -14.20 21.63 12.47
N TRP A 139 -13.32 20.79 11.94
CA TRP A 139 -13.62 19.56 11.24
C TRP A 139 -13.07 18.39 12.04
N GLU A 140 -13.83 17.29 12.13
CA GLU A 140 -13.43 16.11 12.88
C GLU A 140 -13.83 14.80 12.20
N ILE A 141 -13.05 13.77 12.48
CA ILE A 141 -13.37 12.37 12.19
C ILE A 141 -12.65 11.48 13.22
N THR A 142 -13.31 10.41 13.66
CA THR A 142 -12.69 9.40 14.51
C THR A 142 -12.49 8.13 13.69
N LEU A 143 -11.27 7.65 13.62
CA LEU A 143 -10.90 6.45 12.86
C LEU A 143 -10.21 5.45 13.77
N GLU A 144 -10.49 4.18 13.53
CA GLU A 144 -9.90 3.05 14.23
C GLU A 144 -8.54 2.74 13.59
N LEU A 145 -7.45 3.05 14.31
CA LEU A 145 -6.07 2.90 13.83
C LEU A 145 -5.38 1.73 14.54
N PRO A 146 -4.67 0.85 13.82
CA PRO A 146 -3.77 -0.09 14.46
C PRO A 146 -2.60 0.65 15.14
N PRO A 147 -1.91 0.01 16.11
CA PRO A 147 -0.69 0.57 16.64
C PRO A 147 0.40 0.62 15.57
N GLY A 148 1.19 1.69 15.54
CA GLY A 148 2.24 1.90 14.55
C GLY A 148 2.35 3.34 14.09
N GLU A 149 3.20 3.54 13.09
CA GLU A 149 3.41 4.82 12.43
C GLU A 149 2.43 4.99 11.26
N HIS A 150 1.73 6.12 11.23
CA HIS A 150 0.76 6.45 10.22
C HIS A 150 1.04 7.80 9.58
N ARG A 151 1.25 7.81 8.27
CA ARG A 151 1.31 9.02 7.45
C ARG A 151 -0.09 9.46 7.04
N PHE A 152 -0.38 10.76 7.13
CA PHE A 152 -1.66 11.34 6.70
C PHE A 152 -1.57 12.82 6.31
N SER A 153 -2.58 13.29 5.58
CA SER A 153 -2.81 14.72 5.29
C SER A 153 -4.30 15.03 5.21
N TYR A 154 -4.64 16.30 5.36
CA TYR A 154 -5.97 16.82 5.06
C TYR A 154 -6.05 17.33 3.61
N ILE A 155 -7.21 17.19 2.99
CA ILE A 155 -7.53 17.78 1.68
C ILE A 155 -8.68 18.77 1.89
N VAL A 156 -8.44 20.02 1.55
CA VAL A 156 -9.40 21.12 1.68
C VAL A 156 -9.87 21.54 0.28
N GLU A 157 -11.19 21.71 0.11
CA GLU A 157 -11.83 22.08 -1.17
C GLU A 157 -11.46 21.16 -2.36
N GLY A 158 -11.12 19.89 -2.10
CA GLY A 158 -10.86 18.90 -3.13
C GLY A 158 -9.54 19.05 -3.89
N GLY A 159 -8.62 19.91 -3.44
CA GLY A 159 -7.33 20.08 -4.13
C GLY A 159 -6.17 20.58 -3.27
N ARG A 160 -6.44 21.24 -2.13
CA ARG A 160 -5.37 21.76 -1.27
C ARG A 160 -5.01 20.73 -0.19
N ARG A 161 -3.87 20.08 -0.35
CA ARG A 161 -3.28 19.18 0.66
C ARG A 161 -2.67 20.02 1.80
N LEU A 162 -2.92 19.61 3.04
CA LEU A 162 -2.46 20.30 4.24
C LEU A 162 -1.97 19.25 5.25
N ALA A 163 -0.72 19.36 5.68
CA ALA A 163 -0.22 18.64 6.85
C ALA A 163 -0.92 19.17 8.11
N ASP A 164 -1.14 18.29 9.08
CA ASP A 164 -1.71 18.68 10.36
C ASP A 164 -0.80 19.72 11.05
N PRO A 165 -1.30 20.94 11.33
CA PRO A 165 -0.50 21.98 11.96
C PRO A 165 -0.15 21.66 13.42
N THR A 166 -0.87 20.74 14.06
CA THR A 166 -0.67 20.32 15.44
C THR A 166 0.33 19.18 15.60
N VAL A 167 0.69 18.52 14.49
CA VAL A 167 1.69 17.45 14.48
C VAL A 167 3.06 18.02 14.12
N ALA A 168 4.02 17.81 15.03
CA ALA A 168 5.38 18.32 14.88
C ALA A 168 6.22 17.52 13.87
N LEU A 169 5.97 16.21 13.75
CA LEU A 169 6.68 15.34 12.83
C LEU A 169 6.05 15.42 11.43
N ARG A 170 6.83 15.89 10.46
CA ARG A 170 6.42 16.03 9.06
C ARG A 170 7.41 15.32 8.16
N GLU A 171 6.88 14.77 7.09
CA GLU A 171 7.63 14.16 6.02
C GLU A 171 7.23 14.86 4.71
N GLN A 172 8.21 15.33 3.94
CA GLN A 172 7.95 15.74 2.57
C GLN A 172 7.68 14.47 1.76
N ASP A 173 6.55 14.46 1.07
CA ASP A 173 6.25 13.40 0.10
C ASP A 173 7.04 13.64 -1.19
N ASP A 174 7.26 12.57 -1.95
CA ASP A 174 8.03 12.58 -3.20
C ASP A 174 7.35 13.41 -4.32
N PHE A 175 6.15 13.94 -4.06
CA PHE A 175 5.33 14.74 -4.98
C PHE A 175 5.21 16.21 -4.54
N GLY A 176 6.04 16.66 -3.58
CA GLY A 176 6.11 18.05 -3.11
C GLY A 176 5.01 18.45 -2.11
N GLY A 177 4.23 17.51 -1.62
CA GLY A 177 3.29 17.66 -0.50
C GLY A 177 3.94 17.37 0.85
N GLU A 178 3.29 17.77 1.94
CA GLU A 178 3.72 17.42 3.30
C GLU A 178 2.71 16.46 3.95
N ASN A 179 3.22 15.35 4.50
CA ASN A 179 2.47 14.42 5.33
C ASN A 179 2.82 14.65 6.81
N SER A 180 1.80 14.52 7.67
CA SER A 180 2.00 14.41 9.11
C SER A 180 2.19 12.95 9.49
N ILE A 181 3.11 12.69 10.41
CA ILE A 181 3.34 11.36 10.97
C ILE A 181 2.69 11.28 12.36
N LEU A 182 1.78 10.33 12.51
CA LEU A 182 1.13 9.97 13.77
C LEU A 182 1.68 8.63 14.27
N GLU A 183 2.22 8.60 15.48
CA GLU A 183 2.60 7.36 16.16
C GLU A 183 1.49 6.93 17.13
N VAL A 184 0.92 5.74 16.91
CA VAL A 184 -0.09 5.14 17.78
C VAL A 184 0.58 4.06 18.63
N THR A 185 0.67 4.27 19.93
CA THR A 185 1.35 3.36 20.86
C THR A 185 0.46 2.20 21.31
N PHE A 186 1.10 1.06 21.64
CA PHE A 186 0.46 -0.02 22.37
C PHE A 186 0.26 0.41 23.84
N SER A 187 -0.98 0.48 24.34
CA SER A 187 -1.18 0.58 25.79
C SER A 187 -0.93 -0.77 26.43
N SER A 188 -0.08 -0.75 27.45
CA SER A 188 0.14 -1.84 28.40
C SER A 188 -1.04 -1.97 29.36
#